data_AF-A0AAE1PPD0-F1
#
_entry.id   AF-A0AAE1PPD0-F1
#
_cell.length_a   1.000
_cell.length_b   1.000
_cell.length_c   1.000
_cell.angle_alpha   90.00
_cell.angle_beta   90.00
_cell.angle_gamma   90.00
#
_symmetry.space_group_name_H-M   'P 1'
#
loop_
_entity.id
_entity.type
_entity.pdbx_description
1 polymer ?
#
loop_
_entity_poly.entity_id
_entity_poly.type
_entity_poly.pdbx_seq_one_letter_code
_entity_poly.pdbx_strand_id
1 'polypeptide(L)'
;MKLILLLLPALFPLCQATKSELIPPVILVPGDGGSQIEARLDKPSIIHYLCTRKTDAWFDLWLNIELLVPLVIDCWVDNMRLVYNNVTRRTSNAPGVDTRVPGFGNTTTVEWLDPSMNRYTGYFKDMANTMVATLGYERGHSLRGAPFDFRRAPNEQEEYFVRLKWLVEDTYHRCNNQRVVLALHSMGGPMTWYFLKKQTQAWKDQYIEAVVGFAGAWGGSIKAVKVYAAGDNLGIYLLNALKVRAEQRSAASLAFLLPSRDLWGPEDVLIQTPTKNYTVNNFKDLFESLKLPDAYNMYLDTRDLLKGAPPPGVPIYCLYGVGIPTVEKLTYAAGKFPDSPNLLYGEGDGTVNLKSAQVCEGWSGKQKQPVHTKVFNKMEHMEILRTPETIQYFVDILKNITEKRKKLLEKRMQKREEERGDRGNVGIENIDPGCGRLAASVPRCLPCLVHSSPLSASLHVLLGGSFLHCVKSLKNYLPFGLTATGPMAVP
;
A
#
# COMPACT_ATOMS: atom_id res chain seq x y z
N MET A 1 25.86 -43.12 55.70
CA MET A 1 25.40 -42.51 54.43
C MET A 1 25.43 -40.99 54.57
N LYS A 2 26.15 -40.27 53.70
CA LYS A 2 26.04 -38.81 53.58
C LYS A 2 25.07 -38.51 52.43
N LEU A 3 23.99 -37.77 52.69
CA LEU A 3 23.05 -37.36 51.66
C LEU A 3 23.52 -36.02 51.08
N ILE A 4 23.95 -36.01 49.81
CA ILE A 4 24.35 -34.78 49.11
C ILE A 4 23.09 -34.16 48.51
N LEU A 5 22.72 -32.98 48.98
CA LEU A 5 21.60 -32.21 48.43
C LEU A 5 22.10 -31.41 47.22
N LEU A 6 21.81 -31.90 46.01
CA LEU A 6 22.13 -31.19 44.77
C LEU A 6 21.19 -30.02 44.55
N LEU A 7 21.68 -28.79 44.81
CA LEU A 7 21.01 -27.56 44.39
C LEU A 7 21.22 -27.34 42.89
N LEU A 8 20.19 -27.67 42.10
CA LEU A 8 20.12 -27.26 40.70
C LEU A 8 19.82 -25.75 40.63
N PRO A 9 20.63 -24.92 39.95
CA PRO A 9 20.29 -23.53 39.71
C PRO A 9 19.13 -23.45 38.72
N ALA A 10 18.06 -22.77 39.12
CA ALA A 10 16.93 -22.49 38.23
C ALA A 10 17.35 -21.47 37.15
N LEU A 11 17.87 -22.00 36.03
CA LEU A 11 18.06 -21.26 34.79
C LEU A 11 16.69 -20.83 34.25
N PHE A 12 16.23 -19.64 34.67
CA PHE A 12 15.17 -18.94 33.95
C PHE A 12 15.64 -18.71 32.51
N PRO A 13 14.83 -19.06 31.49
CA PRO A 13 15.18 -18.73 30.12
C PRO A 13 15.17 -17.20 29.98
N LEU A 14 16.35 -16.61 29.84
CA LEU A 14 16.49 -15.28 29.24
C LEU A 14 15.75 -15.33 27.91
N CYS A 15 14.76 -14.46 27.75
CA CYS A 15 13.96 -14.36 26.54
C CYS A 15 14.84 -13.81 25.41
N GLN A 16 15.61 -14.69 24.79
CA GLN A 16 16.34 -14.42 23.57
C GLN A 16 15.31 -14.30 22.45
N ALA A 17 14.88 -13.07 22.18
CA ALA A 17 14.08 -12.76 21.00
C ALA A 17 14.78 -13.38 19.78
N THR A 18 14.12 -14.32 19.12
CA THR A 18 14.74 -15.04 18.01
C THR A 18 15.09 -14.05 16.89
N LYS A 19 16.09 -14.35 16.07
CA LYS A 19 16.62 -13.41 15.06
C LYS A 19 15.54 -12.89 14.09
N SER A 20 14.43 -13.61 13.92
CA SER A 20 13.24 -13.23 13.17
C SER A 20 12.44 -12.08 13.83
N GLU A 21 12.30 -12.09 15.16
CA GLU A 21 11.44 -11.21 15.97
C GLU A 21 11.87 -9.73 16.04
N LEU A 22 12.81 -9.29 15.21
CA LEU A 22 13.36 -7.92 15.24
C LEU A 22 13.35 -7.21 13.88
N ILE A 23 13.22 -7.96 12.79
CA ILE A 23 13.22 -7.43 11.42
C ILE A 23 11.83 -6.84 11.12
N PRO A 24 11.70 -5.53 10.79
CA PRO A 24 10.41 -4.89 10.57
C PRO A 24 9.62 -5.59 9.47
N PRO A 25 8.32 -5.91 9.66
CA PRO A 25 7.51 -6.43 8.57
C PRO A 25 7.34 -5.38 7.46
N VAL A 26 7.11 -5.84 6.24
CA VAL A 26 7.05 -5.00 5.03
C VAL A 26 5.73 -5.19 4.30
N ILE A 27 5.11 -4.08 3.91
CA ILE A 27 3.99 -4.05 2.96
C ILE A 27 4.48 -3.44 1.64
N LEU A 28 4.30 -4.19 0.55
CA LEU A 28 4.58 -3.80 -0.83
C LEU A 28 3.38 -3.03 -1.40
N VAL A 29 3.59 -1.78 -1.82
CA VAL A 29 2.56 -0.93 -2.44
C VAL A 29 2.92 -0.69 -3.92
N PRO A 30 2.12 -1.20 -4.87
CA PRO A 30 2.45 -1.16 -6.30
C PRO A 30 2.24 0.21 -6.95
N GLY A 31 2.78 0.36 -8.16
CA GLY A 31 2.56 1.49 -9.05
C GLY A 31 1.39 1.30 -10.01
N ASP A 32 1.35 2.15 -11.04
CA ASP A 32 0.40 2.01 -12.15
C ASP A 32 0.66 0.71 -12.92
N GLY A 33 -0.40 -0.01 -13.30
CA GLY A 33 -0.32 -1.39 -13.82
C GLY A 33 0.22 -2.45 -12.83
N GLY A 34 0.60 -2.09 -11.61
CA GLY A 34 1.37 -2.94 -10.70
C GLY A 34 0.58 -3.92 -9.83
N SER A 35 -0.73 -4.07 -10.06
CA SER A 35 -1.61 -5.03 -9.37
C SER A 35 -2.33 -5.89 -10.38
N GLN A 36 -2.62 -7.15 -10.09
CA GLN A 36 -3.59 -7.92 -10.90
C GLN A 36 -5.00 -7.31 -10.80
N ILE A 37 -5.79 -7.44 -11.86
CA ILE A 37 -7.23 -7.15 -11.88
C ILE A 37 -7.96 -8.32 -12.55
N GLU A 38 -8.96 -8.85 -11.85
CA GLU A 38 -9.90 -9.82 -12.40
C GLU A 38 -11.20 -9.12 -12.83
N ALA A 39 -11.89 -9.67 -13.82
CA ALA A 39 -13.20 -9.19 -14.26
C ALA A 39 -14.22 -10.31 -14.44
N ARG A 40 -15.50 -9.93 -14.46
CA ARG A 40 -16.65 -10.77 -14.84
C ARG A 40 -17.57 -9.97 -15.75
N LEU A 41 -18.06 -10.58 -16.82
CA LEU A 41 -18.82 -9.89 -17.87
C LEU A 41 -20.30 -10.30 -17.88
N ASP A 42 -21.18 -9.33 -18.10
CA ASP A 42 -22.57 -9.49 -18.53
C ASP A 42 -22.97 -8.27 -19.37
N LYS A 43 -22.29 -8.10 -20.51
CA LYS A 43 -22.31 -6.86 -21.31
C LYS A 43 -23.58 -6.74 -22.15
N PRO A 44 -24.21 -5.55 -22.23
CA PRO A 44 -25.38 -5.34 -23.09
C PRO A 44 -25.02 -5.38 -24.59
N SER A 45 -23.77 -5.06 -24.92
CA SER A 45 -23.24 -5.01 -26.29
C SER A 45 -21.76 -5.40 -26.32
N ILE A 46 -21.26 -5.75 -27.50
CA ILE A 46 -19.85 -6.09 -27.76
C ILE A 46 -19.36 -5.31 -28.98
N ILE A 47 -18.07 -4.96 -29.01
CA ILE A 47 -17.48 -4.14 -30.10
C ILE A 47 -17.41 -4.92 -31.42
N HIS A 48 -17.09 -6.23 -31.36
CA HIS A 48 -17.12 -7.15 -32.49
C HIS A 48 -17.30 -8.60 -32.02
N TYR A 49 -17.56 -9.52 -32.96
CA TYR A 49 -17.94 -10.90 -32.69
C TYR A 49 -16.92 -11.74 -31.91
N LEU A 50 -15.62 -11.40 -31.96
CA LEU A 50 -14.57 -12.05 -31.15
C LEU A 50 -14.61 -11.68 -29.66
N CYS A 51 -15.36 -10.65 -29.26
CA CYS A 51 -15.41 -10.21 -27.86
C CYS A 51 -16.45 -11.01 -27.06
N THR A 52 -16.00 -11.61 -25.96
CA THR A 52 -16.87 -12.28 -24.99
C THR A 52 -17.90 -11.31 -24.41
N ARG A 53 -19.20 -11.65 -24.54
CA ARG A 53 -20.29 -10.84 -23.96
C ARG A 53 -20.50 -11.10 -22.48
N LYS A 54 -20.43 -12.37 -22.07
CA LYS A 54 -20.76 -12.84 -20.71
C LYS A 54 -19.74 -13.88 -20.25
N THR A 55 -19.40 -13.89 -18.96
CA THR A 55 -18.58 -14.94 -18.33
C THR A 55 -19.27 -15.47 -17.08
N ASP A 56 -19.26 -16.79 -16.90
CA ASP A 56 -19.84 -17.42 -15.70
C ASP A 56 -18.95 -17.24 -14.46
N ALA A 57 -17.64 -17.13 -14.68
CA ALA A 57 -16.62 -16.95 -13.66
C ALA A 57 -15.88 -15.60 -13.80
N TRP A 58 -15.08 -15.31 -12.78
CA TRP A 58 -14.03 -14.29 -12.86
C TRP A 58 -12.87 -14.80 -13.72
N PHE A 59 -12.25 -13.92 -14.49
CA PHE A 59 -11.04 -14.19 -15.28
C PHE A 59 -10.03 -13.05 -15.11
N ASP A 60 -8.76 -13.34 -15.38
CA ASP A 60 -7.68 -12.35 -15.29
C ASP A 60 -7.76 -11.37 -16.47
N LEU A 61 -8.17 -10.13 -16.17
CA LEU A 61 -8.24 -9.03 -17.12
C LEU A 61 -6.88 -8.33 -17.24
N TRP A 62 -6.11 -8.29 -16.16
CA TRP A 62 -4.76 -7.74 -16.14
C TRP A 62 -3.85 -8.46 -15.14
N LEU A 63 -2.61 -8.85 -15.49
CA LEU A 63 -2.04 -8.86 -16.85
C LEU A 63 -2.32 -10.20 -17.51
N ASN A 64 -3.03 -10.18 -18.63
CA ASN A 64 -3.19 -11.35 -19.50
C ASN A 64 -2.72 -10.97 -20.91
N ILE A 65 -1.56 -11.48 -21.32
CA ILE A 65 -0.90 -11.13 -22.58
C ILE A 65 -1.73 -11.59 -23.79
N GLU A 66 -2.53 -12.65 -23.67
CA GLU A 66 -3.40 -13.15 -24.74
C GLU A 66 -4.52 -12.16 -25.07
N LEU A 67 -4.97 -11.36 -24.10
CA LEU A 67 -5.95 -10.29 -24.32
C LEU A 67 -5.36 -9.06 -25.02
N LEU A 68 -4.02 -8.97 -25.10
CA LEU A 68 -3.30 -7.81 -25.64
C LEU A 68 -2.88 -7.96 -27.10
N VAL A 69 -3.16 -9.10 -27.74
CA VAL A 69 -2.81 -9.36 -29.15
C VAL A 69 -3.71 -8.58 -30.12
N PRO A 70 -3.27 -8.34 -31.37
CA PRO A 70 -4.13 -7.78 -32.41
C PRO A 70 -5.47 -8.52 -32.54
N LEU A 71 -6.52 -7.80 -32.93
CA LEU A 71 -7.93 -8.25 -32.98
C LEU A 71 -8.60 -8.50 -31.61
N VAL A 72 -7.87 -8.83 -30.54
CA VAL A 72 -8.47 -9.06 -29.20
C VAL A 72 -8.33 -7.83 -28.29
N ILE A 73 -7.28 -7.02 -28.49
CA ILE A 73 -7.02 -5.79 -27.72
C ILE A 73 -8.22 -4.83 -27.63
N ASP A 74 -9.07 -4.76 -28.66
CA ASP A 74 -10.25 -3.88 -28.65
C ASP A 74 -11.32 -4.36 -27.64
N CYS A 75 -11.41 -5.67 -27.42
CA CYS A 75 -12.23 -6.27 -26.36
C CYS A 75 -11.64 -5.99 -24.97
N TRP A 76 -10.31 -6.06 -24.81
CA TRP A 76 -9.65 -5.69 -23.57
C TRP A 76 -9.88 -4.22 -23.23
N VAL A 77 -9.70 -3.31 -24.19
CA VAL A 77 -9.97 -1.87 -24.04
C VAL A 77 -11.42 -1.61 -23.59
N ASP A 78 -12.42 -2.26 -24.20
CA ASP A 78 -13.83 -2.06 -23.83
C ASP A 78 -14.23 -2.70 -22.48
N ASN A 79 -13.45 -3.65 -21.98
CA ASN A 79 -13.64 -4.24 -20.65
C ASN A 79 -12.90 -3.48 -19.56
N MET A 80 -11.68 -3.05 -19.84
CA MET A 80 -10.78 -2.40 -18.87
C MET A 80 -11.12 -0.94 -18.63
N ARG A 81 -11.63 -0.22 -19.65
CA ARG A 81 -11.97 1.20 -19.56
C ARG A 81 -12.96 1.52 -18.42
N LEU A 82 -12.80 2.71 -17.87
CA LEU A 82 -13.76 3.31 -16.97
C LEU A 82 -14.75 4.20 -17.74
N VAL A 83 -15.86 4.54 -17.08
CA VAL A 83 -16.84 5.52 -17.52
C VAL A 83 -16.91 6.61 -16.46
N TYR A 84 -16.52 7.83 -16.82
CA TYR A 84 -16.62 8.98 -15.92
C TYR A 84 -18.06 9.53 -15.94
N ASN A 85 -18.59 9.88 -14.76
CA ASN A 85 -19.88 10.53 -14.62
C ASN A 85 -19.68 11.95 -14.06
N ASN A 86 -19.95 12.95 -14.90
CA ASN A 86 -19.74 14.36 -14.57
C ASN A 86 -20.70 14.91 -13.48
N VAL A 87 -21.80 14.21 -13.16
CA VAL A 87 -22.71 14.57 -12.07
C VAL A 87 -22.19 14.06 -10.74
N THR A 88 -21.74 12.80 -10.68
CA THR A 88 -21.21 12.20 -9.44
C THR A 88 -19.72 12.51 -9.20
N ARG A 89 -19.02 13.04 -10.20
CA ARG A 89 -17.57 13.34 -10.19
C ARG A 89 -16.73 12.10 -9.87
N ARG A 90 -17.16 10.94 -10.38
CA ARG A 90 -16.55 9.62 -10.15
C ARG A 90 -16.59 8.75 -11.40
N THR A 91 -15.72 7.76 -11.42
CA THR A 91 -15.65 6.71 -12.44
C THR A 91 -16.39 5.44 -12.01
N SER A 92 -17.05 4.80 -12.96
CA SER A 92 -17.60 3.44 -12.86
C SER A 92 -16.90 2.52 -13.86
N ASN A 93 -17.07 1.20 -13.72
CA ASN A 93 -16.64 0.27 -14.76
C ASN A 93 -17.46 0.47 -16.06
N ALA A 94 -16.98 -0.11 -17.16
CA ALA A 94 -17.77 -0.24 -18.38
C ALA A 94 -19.10 -1.00 -18.13
N PRO A 95 -20.18 -0.70 -18.88
CA PRO A 95 -21.48 -1.34 -18.68
C PRO A 95 -21.43 -2.86 -18.79
N GLY A 96 -21.93 -3.56 -17.77
CA GLY A 96 -21.88 -5.01 -17.69
C GLY A 96 -20.48 -5.59 -17.45
N VAL A 97 -19.60 -4.84 -16.78
CA VAL A 97 -18.28 -5.32 -16.35
C VAL A 97 -18.11 -5.12 -14.84
N ASP A 98 -18.03 -6.22 -14.10
CA ASP A 98 -17.53 -6.21 -12.73
C ASP A 98 -16.02 -6.36 -12.74
N THR A 99 -15.31 -5.69 -11.83
CA THR A 99 -13.86 -5.84 -11.64
C THR A 99 -13.53 -5.99 -10.16
N ARG A 100 -12.49 -6.77 -9.84
CA ARG A 100 -11.96 -6.87 -8.48
C ARG A 100 -10.43 -6.99 -8.49
N VAL A 101 -9.83 -6.64 -7.36
CA VAL A 101 -8.38 -6.70 -7.14
C VAL A 101 -8.07 -7.87 -6.20
N PRO A 102 -7.49 -8.98 -6.70
CA PRO A 102 -7.22 -10.16 -5.89
C PRO A 102 -5.96 -10.05 -5.03
N GLY A 103 -5.83 -10.99 -4.10
CA GLY A 103 -4.60 -11.21 -3.33
C GLY A 103 -4.26 -10.14 -2.28
N PHE A 104 -5.20 -9.27 -1.90
CA PHE A 104 -4.93 -8.23 -0.89
C PHE A 104 -4.39 -8.81 0.43
N GLY A 105 -3.23 -8.32 0.87
CA GLY A 105 -2.51 -8.83 2.03
C GLY A 105 -1.64 -10.06 1.75
N ASN A 106 -1.76 -10.72 0.60
CA ASN A 106 -0.77 -11.64 0.06
C ASN A 106 0.16 -10.87 -0.91
N THR A 107 1.25 -11.47 -1.35
CA THR A 107 2.28 -10.83 -2.18
C THR A 107 2.20 -11.25 -3.65
N THR A 108 1.63 -12.42 -3.96
CA THR A 108 1.62 -13.01 -5.31
C THR A 108 1.15 -12.05 -6.40
N THR A 109 0.07 -11.31 -6.15
CA THR A 109 -0.59 -10.42 -7.15
C THR A 109 0.10 -9.06 -7.34
N VAL A 110 1.20 -8.81 -6.61
CA VAL A 110 2.14 -7.69 -6.83
C VAL A 110 3.57 -8.18 -7.13
N GLU A 111 3.90 -9.44 -6.86
CA GLU A 111 5.14 -10.07 -7.33
C GLU A 111 5.07 -10.44 -8.81
N TRP A 112 3.92 -10.90 -9.28
CA TRP A 112 3.67 -11.38 -10.64
C TRP A 112 2.38 -10.75 -11.17
N LEU A 113 2.48 -10.01 -12.28
CA LEU A 113 1.31 -9.39 -12.90
C LEU A 113 0.51 -10.38 -13.76
N ASP A 114 1.18 -11.39 -14.31
CA ASP A 114 0.55 -12.51 -15.03
C ASP A 114 0.52 -13.76 -14.13
N PRO A 115 -0.65 -14.37 -13.89
CA PRO A 115 -0.79 -15.57 -13.06
C PRO A 115 0.04 -16.78 -13.54
N SER A 116 0.43 -16.83 -14.83
CA SER A 116 1.34 -17.86 -15.35
C SER A 116 2.78 -17.75 -14.81
N MET A 117 3.09 -16.67 -14.07
CA MET A 117 4.41 -16.35 -13.53
C MET A 117 5.49 -16.29 -14.62
N ASN A 118 5.11 -15.80 -15.80
CA ASN A 118 6.03 -15.56 -16.90
C ASN A 118 7.13 -14.56 -16.48
N ARG A 119 8.40 -14.93 -16.66
CA ARG A 119 9.59 -14.14 -16.22
C ARG A 119 9.57 -12.67 -16.65
N TYR A 120 8.92 -12.35 -17.77
CA TYR A 120 8.82 -10.98 -18.31
C TYR A 120 7.79 -10.09 -17.58
N THR A 121 6.93 -10.69 -16.75
CA THR A 121 5.80 -10.05 -16.04
C THR A 121 6.02 -9.95 -14.53
N GLY A 122 7.17 -10.44 -14.06
CA GLY A 122 7.58 -10.32 -12.67
C GLY A 122 7.88 -8.87 -12.31
N TYR A 123 7.30 -8.41 -11.21
CA TYR A 123 7.32 -7.02 -10.76
C TYR A 123 8.08 -6.90 -9.43
N PHE A 124 7.46 -7.16 -8.27
CA PHE A 124 8.18 -7.23 -6.98
C PHE A 124 8.90 -8.57 -6.71
N LYS A 125 8.83 -9.56 -7.63
CA LYS A 125 9.31 -10.93 -7.38
C LYS A 125 10.74 -11.02 -6.84
N ASP A 126 11.66 -10.20 -7.32
CA ASP A 126 13.09 -10.33 -6.98
C ASP A 126 13.38 -9.77 -5.59
N MET A 127 12.80 -8.61 -5.25
CA MET A 127 12.79 -8.10 -3.88
C MET A 127 12.19 -9.12 -2.90
N ALA A 128 11.01 -9.66 -3.21
CA ALA A 128 10.34 -10.62 -2.34
C ALA A 128 11.16 -11.92 -2.17
N ASN A 129 11.71 -12.46 -3.25
CA ASN A 129 12.60 -13.63 -3.21
C ASN A 129 13.84 -13.37 -2.35
N THR A 130 14.52 -12.24 -2.54
CA THR A 130 15.72 -11.90 -1.75
C THR A 130 15.38 -11.70 -0.26
N MET A 131 14.25 -11.06 0.07
CA MET A 131 13.83 -10.88 1.46
C MET A 131 13.50 -12.22 2.14
N VAL A 132 12.78 -13.11 1.47
CA VAL A 132 12.49 -14.46 1.97
C VAL A 132 13.80 -15.24 2.17
N ALA A 133 14.67 -15.27 1.15
CA ALA A 133 15.90 -16.07 1.17
C ALA A 133 17.00 -15.55 2.12
N THR A 134 17.13 -14.23 2.31
CA THR A 134 18.27 -13.63 3.04
C THR A 134 17.91 -13.07 4.42
N LEU A 135 16.62 -12.75 4.65
CA LEU A 135 16.13 -12.17 5.90
C LEU A 135 15.06 -13.05 6.58
N GLY A 136 14.60 -14.14 5.95
CA GLY A 136 13.64 -15.07 6.55
C GLY A 136 12.21 -14.55 6.61
N TYR A 137 11.82 -13.66 5.68
CA TYR A 137 10.43 -13.19 5.59
C TYR A 137 9.47 -14.31 5.18
N GLU A 138 8.22 -14.17 5.61
CA GLU A 138 7.11 -15.07 5.29
C GLU A 138 6.06 -14.32 4.47
N ARG A 139 5.80 -14.79 3.25
CA ARG A 139 4.76 -14.21 2.36
C ARG A 139 3.37 -14.36 2.99
N GLY A 140 2.59 -13.29 2.93
CA GLY A 140 1.27 -13.20 3.56
C GLY A 140 1.29 -12.96 5.07
N HIS A 141 2.47 -12.95 5.70
CA HIS A 141 2.64 -12.72 7.14
C HIS A 141 3.54 -11.50 7.42
N SER A 142 4.87 -11.67 7.41
CA SER A 142 5.82 -10.56 7.60
C SER A 142 6.16 -9.81 6.32
N LEU A 143 5.96 -10.42 5.14
CA LEU A 143 5.95 -9.74 3.84
C LEU A 143 4.56 -9.80 3.23
N ARG A 144 3.96 -8.65 2.94
CA ARG A 144 2.57 -8.54 2.45
C ARG A 144 2.46 -7.61 1.26
N GLY A 145 1.43 -7.77 0.43
CA GLY A 145 1.12 -6.84 -0.66
C GLY A 145 -0.16 -6.06 -0.41
N ALA A 146 -0.21 -4.82 -0.89
CA ALA A 146 -1.38 -3.96 -0.88
C ALA A 146 -1.78 -3.57 -2.32
N PRO A 147 -2.24 -4.53 -3.15
CA PRO A 147 -2.74 -4.25 -4.49
C PRO A 147 -4.00 -3.37 -4.46
N PHE A 148 -4.20 -2.57 -5.50
CA PHE A 148 -5.37 -1.69 -5.67
C PHE A 148 -5.74 -1.50 -7.15
N ASP A 149 -6.93 -0.95 -7.41
CA ASP A 149 -7.40 -0.66 -8.77
C ASP A 149 -6.64 0.54 -9.35
N PHE A 150 -5.52 0.27 -10.02
CA PHE A 150 -4.61 1.29 -10.50
C PHE A 150 -5.22 2.25 -11.55
N ARG A 151 -6.41 1.96 -12.10
CA ARG A 151 -7.14 2.89 -12.98
C ARG A 151 -7.73 4.09 -12.24
N ARG A 152 -7.86 4.00 -10.91
CA ARG A 152 -8.56 4.98 -10.05
C ARG A 152 -7.61 5.84 -9.23
N ALA A 153 -7.94 7.13 -9.13
CA ALA A 153 -7.21 8.11 -8.32
C ALA A 153 -7.56 8.02 -6.81
N PRO A 154 -6.79 8.65 -5.90
CA PRO A 154 -6.98 8.50 -4.45
C PRO A 154 -8.34 8.97 -3.89
N ASN A 155 -9.05 9.83 -4.61
CA ASN A 155 -10.41 10.28 -4.26
C ASN A 155 -11.50 9.22 -4.55
N GLU A 156 -11.13 8.09 -5.15
CA GLU A 156 -12.04 6.97 -5.48
C GLU A 156 -11.59 5.64 -4.88
N GLN A 157 -10.72 5.70 -3.86
CA GLN A 157 -10.01 4.57 -3.27
C GLN A 157 -10.25 4.49 -1.74
N GLU A 158 -11.39 4.97 -1.26
CA GLU A 158 -11.70 5.01 0.17
C GLU A 158 -11.66 3.62 0.84
N GLU A 159 -12.23 2.60 0.18
CA GLU A 159 -12.18 1.22 0.68
C GLU A 159 -10.75 0.69 0.76
N TYR A 160 -9.93 0.94 -0.28
CA TYR A 160 -8.52 0.56 -0.28
C TYR A 160 -7.75 1.20 0.88
N PHE A 161 -7.97 2.50 1.17
CA PHE A 161 -7.27 3.16 2.27
C PHE A 161 -7.73 2.69 3.66
N VAL A 162 -9.00 2.30 3.83
CA VAL A 162 -9.48 1.63 5.05
C VAL A 162 -8.79 0.26 5.20
N ARG A 163 -8.73 -0.52 4.11
CA ARG A 163 -8.10 -1.85 4.09
C ARG A 163 -6.58 -1.78 4.27
N LEU A 164 -5.91 -0.77 3.73
CA LEU A 164 -4.47 -0.53 3.92
C LEU A 164 -4.16 -0.16 5.38
N LYS A 165 -5.00 0.67 6.02
CA LYS A 165 -4.89 0.96 7.44
C LYS A 165 -5.01 -0.31 8.28
N TRP A 166 -6.06 -1.10 8.04
CA TRP A 166 -6.27 -2.38 8.69
C TRP A 166 -5.09 -3.34 8.44
N LEU A 167 -4.56 -3.40 7.21
CA LEU A 167 -3.42 -4.25 6.87
C LEU A 167 -2.16 -3.86 7.67
N VAL A 168 -1.90 -2.56 7.84
CA VAL A 168 -0.79 -2.08 8.69
C VAL A 168 -0.99 -2.50 10.14
N GLU A 169 -2.19 -2.32 10.70
CA GLU A 169 -2.52 -2.67 12.09
C GLU A 169 -2.47 -4.20 12.34
N ASP A 170 -3.05 -4.99 11.44
CA ASP A 170 -3.02 -6.47 11.45
C ASP A 170 -1.58 -7.00 11.34
N THR A 171 -0.77 -6.44 10.44
CA THR A 171 0.64 -6.82 10.27
C THR A 171 1.48 -6.46 11.51
N TYR A 172 1.27 -5.26 12.07
CA TYR A 172 1.91 -4.83 13.31
C TYR A 172 1.63 -5.82 14.46
N HIS A 173 0.37 -6.19 14.68
CA HIS A 173 0.00 -7.08 15.78
C HIS A 173 0.48 -8.52 15.56
N ARG A 174 0.43 -9.05 14.34
CA ARG A 174 0.95 -10.40 14.02
C ARG A 174 2.47 -10.48 14.17
N CYS A 175 3.19 -9.44 13.80
CA CYS A 175 4.65 -9.38 13.91
C CYS A 175 5.10 -8.75 15.24
N ASN A 176 4.58 -9.25 16.37
CA ASN A 176 5.00 -8.89 17.73
C ASN A 176 5.01 -7.37 18.05
N ASN A 177 3.98 -6.64 17.59
CA ASN A 177 3.84 -5.19 17.74
C ASN A 177 5.03 -4.41 17.14
N GLN A 178 5.62 -4.92 16.06
CA GLN A 178 6.63 -4.21 15.30
C GLN A 178 6.02 -3.25 14.29
N ARG A 179 6.57 -2.04 14.25
CA ARG A 179 6.26 -1.06 13.23
C ARG A 179 6.64 -1.53 11.83
N VAL A 180 5.77 -1.23 10.89
CA VAL A 180 5.77 -1.71 9.50
C VAL A 180 6.57 -0.76 8.60
N VAL A 181 7.33 -1.33 7.67
CA VAL A 181 7.94 -0.58 6.56
C VAL A 181 7.02 -0.63 5.34
N LEU A 182 6.66 0.53 4.79
CA LEU A 182 5.91 0.62 3.54
C LEU A 182 6.90 0.75 2.38
N ALA A 183 7.07 -0.31 1.59
CA ALA A 183 7.92 -0.33 0.41
C ALA A 183 7.06 -0.09 -0.83
N LEU A 184 7.28 1.01 -1.55
CA LEU A 184 6.38 1.48 -2.60
C LEU A 184 7.10 1.72 -3.92
N HIS A 185 6.37 1.64 -5.04
CA HIS A 185 6.91 1.93 -6.36
C HIS A 185 6.06 2.92 -7.16
N SER A 186 6.69 3.84 -7.89
CA SER A 186 6.01 4.71 -8.88
C SER A 186 4.78 5.43 -8.31
N MET A 187 3.57 5.23 -8.87
CA MET A 187 2.31 5.78 -8.36
C MET A 187 1.96 5.34 -6.92
N GLY A 188 2.50 4.21 -6.44
CA GLY A 188 2.41 3.81 -5.04
C GLY A 188 2.95 4.89 -4.08
N GLY A 189 3.85 5.76 -4.56
CA GLY A 189 4.37 6.94 -3.86
C GLY A 189 3.28 7.94 -3.51
N PRO A 190 2.74 8.68 -4.50
CA PRO A 190 1.66 9.64 -4.25
C PRO A 190 0.40 8.99 -3.65
N MET A 191 0.10 7.71 -3.92
CA MET A 191 -0.97 6.96 -3.24
C MET A 191 -0.72 6.80 -1.72
N THR A 192 0.48 6.33 -1.34
CA THR A 192 0.85 6.18 0.08
C THR A 192 0.98 7.54 0.78
N TRP A 193 1.42 8.56 0.06
CA TRP A 193 1.50 9.92 0.57
C TRP A 193 0.12 10.50 0.90
N TYR A 194 -0.86 10.33 0.01
CA TYR A 194 -2.26 10.70 0.27
C TYR A 194 -2.84 9.93 1.46
N PHE A 195 -2.53 8.64 1.60
CA PHE A 195 -2.89 7.83 2.76
C PHE A 195 -2.32 8.41 4.07
N LEU A 196 -1.00 8.66 4.13
CA LEU A 196 -0.33 9.16 5.33
C LEU A 196 -0.75 10.60 5.69
N LYS A 197 -1.09 11.44 4.69
CA LYS A 197 -1.69 12.77 4.88
C LYS A 197 -3.03 12.69 5.65
N LYS A 198 -3.77 11.57 5.55
CA LYS A 198 -5.03 11.34 6.26
C LYS A 198 -4.89 10.65 7.63
N GLN A 199 -3.70 10.19 8.02
CA GLN A 199 -3.50 9.55 9.33
C GLN A 199 -2.97 10.55 10.37
N THR A 200 -3.39 10.38 11.63
CA THR A 200 -2.88 11.18 12.75
C THR A 200 -1.39 10.91 12.97
N GLN A 201 -0.66 11.89 13.50
CA GLN A 201 0.77 11.70 13.78
C GLN A 201 1.01 10.58 14.79
N ALA A 202 0.18 10.48 15.84
CA ALA A 202 0.25 9.39 16.82
C ALA A 202 0.10 8.00 16.20
N TRP A 203 -0.83 7.83 15.24
CA TRP A 203 -0.97 6.56 14.51
C TRP A 203 0.29 6.25 13.69
N LYS A 204 0.83 7.24 12.97
CA LYS A 204 2.04 7.06 12.17
C LYS A 204 3.25 6.69 13.04
N ASP A 205 3.45 7.38 14.18
CA ASP A 205 4.55 7.11 15.11
C ASP A 205 4.44 5.72 15.77
N GLN A 206 3.20 5.24 16.01
CA GLN A 206 2.90 3.93 16.59
C GLN A 206 3.09 2.79 15.60
N TYR A 207 2.66 2.92 14.34
CA TYR A 207 2.53 1.81 13.40
C TYR A 207 3.55 1.80 12.26
N ILE A 208 4.11 2.95 11.86
CA ILE A 208 5.03 3.05 10.72
C ILE A 208 6.48 3.18 11.19
N GLU A 209 7.35 2.31 10.68
CA GLU A 209 8.80 2.37 10.93
C GLU A 209 9.49 3.29 9.93
N ALA A 210 9.19 3.10 8.63
CA ALA A 210 9.68 3.92 7.54
C ALA A 210 8.83 3.74 6.27
N VAL A 211 8.96 4.68 5.35
CA VAL A 211 8.57 4.52 3.93
C VAL A 211 9.85 4.34 3.11
N VAL A 212 9.88 3.35 2.22
CA VAL A 212 10.97 3.15 1.25
C VAL A 212 10.37 3.28 -0.14
N GLY A 213 10.67 4.39 -0.82
CA GLY A 213 10.05 4.72 -2.10
C GLY A 213 11.00 4.53 -3.27
N PHE A 214 10.72 3.53 -4.11
CA PHE A 214 11.42 3.25 -5.35
C PHE A 214 10.76 3.99 -6.52
N ALA A 215 11.53 4.84 -7.22
CA ALA A 215 11.09 5.59 -8.40
C ALA A 215 9.75 6.33 -8.23
N GLY A 216 9.52 6.91 -7.04
CA GLY A 216 8.23 7.50 -6.67
C GLY A 216 7.82 8.67 -7.59
N ALA A 217 6.63 8.58 -8.18
CA ALA A 217 6.09 9.59 -9.11
C ALA A 217 5.45 10.77 -8.37
N TRP A 218 6.13 11.33 -7.37
CA TRP A 218 5.55 12.20 -6.33
C TRP A 218 4.85 13.46 -6.86
N GLY A 219 5.38 14.08 -7.92
CA GLY A 219 4.81 15.27 -8.57
C GLY A 219 4.04 14.99 -9.86
N GLY A 220 3.85 13.72 -10.24
CA GLY A 220 3.39 13.33 -11.58
C GLY A 220 4.52 13.22 -12.61
N SER A 221 4.20 13.08 -13.89
CA SER A 221 5.17 12.91 -14.98
C SER A 221 4.68 13.47 -16.31
N ILE A 222 5.59 13.98 -17.16
CA ILE A 222 5.28 14.33 -18.55
C ILE A 222 4.85 13.11 -19.38
N LYS A 223 5.20 11.88 -18.98
CA LYS A 223 4.70 10.65 -19.63
C LYS A 223 3.16 10.59 -19.59
N ALA A 224 2.50 11.09 -18.54
CA ALA A 224 1.05 11.19 -18.50
C ALA A 224 0.50 12.14 -19.60
N VAL A 225 1.18 13.25 -19.86
CA VAL A 225 0.87 14.18 -20.96
C VAL A 225 1.05 13.51 -22.33
N LYS A 226 2.13 12.72 -22.51
CA LYS A 226 2.34 11.90 -23.70
C LYS A 226 1.21 10.89 -23.91
N VAL A 227 0.80 10.17 -22.86
CA VAL A 227 -0.30 9.20 -22.92
C VAL A 227 -1.60 9.88 -23.35
N TYR A 228 -1.96 11.02 -22.75
CA TYR A 228 -3.12 11.79 -23.18
C TYR A 228 -3.04 12.23 -24.65
N ALA A 229 -1.87 12.67 -25.12
CA ALA A 229 -1.71 13.14 -26.49
C ALA A 229 -1.65 11.98 -27.50
N ALA A 230 -0.61 11.15 -27.46
CA ALA A 230 -0.27 10.13 -28.45
C ALA A 230 -0.48 8.67 -27.98
N GLY A 231 -0.79 8.46 -26.70
CA GLY A 231 -0.85 7.12 -26.10
C GLY A 231 0.54 6.58 -25.70
N ASP A 232 0.55 5.42 -25.07
CA ASP A 232 1.79 4.69 -24.75
C ASP A 232 1.59 3.19 -24.95
N ASN A 233 2.63 2.48 -25.39
CA ASN A 233 2.57 1.04 -25.66
C ASN A 233 2.89 0.17 -24.43
N LEU A 234 3.01 0.76 -23.23
CA LEU A 234 3.28 0.07 -21.97
C LEU A 234 4.59 -0.74 -21.99
N GLY A 235 5.54 -0.37 -22.86
CA GLY A 235 6.78 -1.12 -23.10
C GLY A 235 6.61 -2.40 -23.94
N ILE A 236 5.39 -2.75 -24.35
CA ILE A 236 5.10 -3.93 -25.15
C ILE A 236 5.14 -3.52 -26.63
N TYR A 237 6.17 -3.96 -27.36
CA TYR A 237 6.39 -3.59 -28.77
C TYR A 237 5.21 -3.88 -29.69
N LEU A 238 4.44 -4.96 -29.41
CA LEU A 238 3.28 -5.36 -30.19
C LEU A 238 2.01 -4.52 -29.91
N LEU A 239 1.99 -3.71 -28.84
CA LEU A 239 0.83 -2.86 -28.53
C LEU A 239 0.81 -1.61 -29.39
N ASN A 240 -0.30 -1.42 -30.12
CA ASN A 240 -0.59 -0.16 -30.78
C ASN A 240 -1.05 0.87 -29.74
N ALA A 241 -0.17 1.84 -29.44
CA ALA A 241 -0.42 2.93 -28.50
C ALA A 241 -1.75 3.66 -28.73
N LEU A 242 -2.17 3.86 -29.99
CA LEU A 242 -3.42 4.56 -30.31
C LEU A 242 -4.68 3.74 -29.97
N LYS A 243 -4.58 2.40 -29.93
CA LYS A 243 -5.69 1.52 -29.52
C LYS A 243 -5.87 1.55 -28.00
N VAL A 244 -4.80 1.32 -27.24
CA VAL A 244 -4.85 1.35 -25.76
C VAL A 244 -5.11 2.74 -25.19
N ARG A 245 -4.79 3.81 -25.93
CA ARG A 245 -5.05 5.20 -25.55
C ARG A 245 -6.50 5.48 -25.11
N ALA A 246 -7.49 4.77 -25.67
CA ALA A 246 -8.90 4.96 -25.26
C ALA A 246 -9.16 4.46 -23.82
N GLU A 247 -8.55 3.35 -23.43
CA GLU A 247 -8.56 2.83 -22.06
C GLU A 247 -7.75 3.76 -21.14
N GLN A 248 -6.51 4.07 -21.52
CA GLN A 248 -5.59 4.91 -20.74
C GLN A 248 -6.20 6.28 -20.41
N ARG A 249 -6.85 6.93 -21.39
CA ARG A 249 -7.53 8.23 -21.21
C ARG A 249 -8.74 8.17 -20.27
N SER A 250 -9.32 6.99 -20.04
CA SER A 250 -10.45 6.79 -19.12
C SER A 250 -10.02 6.63 -17.64
N ALA A 251 -8.75 6.34 -17.39
CA ALA A 251 -8.21 6.17 -16.05
C ALA A 251 -8.09 7.52 -15.31
N ALA A 252 -8.75 7.65 -14.16
CA ALA A 252 -8.62 8.82 -13.30
C ALA A 252 -7.21 8.93 -12.68
N SER A 253 -6.52 7.80 -12.51
CA SER A 253 -5.12 7.76 -12.08
C SER A 253 -4.17 8.47 -13.05
N LEU A 254 -4.42 8.41 -14.36
CA LEU A 254 -3.64 9.12 -15.36
C LEU A 254 -3.76 10.64 -15.19
N ALA A 255 -4.95 11.13 -14.84
CA ALA A 255 -5.18 12.55 -14.54
C ALA A 255 -4.47 12.97 -13.25
N PHE A 256 -4.46 12.10 -12.24
CA PHE A 256 -3.74 12.30 -10.98
C PHE A 256 -2.20 12.32 -11.16
N LEU A 257 -1.67 11.59 -12.13
CA LEU A 257 -0.25 11.55 -12.49
C LEU A 257 0.19 12.68 -13.46
N LEU A 258 -0.70 13.61 -13.80
CA LEU A 258 -0.31 14.79 -14.57
C LEU A 258 0.69 15.68 -13.79
N PRO A 259 1.56 16.42 -14.50
CA PRO A 259 2.52 17.33 -13.89
C PRO A 259 1.87 18.33 -12.91
N SER A 260 2.31 18.29 -11.65
CA SER A 260 1.78 19.17 -10.60
C SER A 260 2.14 20.64 -10.80
N ARG A 261 1.19 21.53 -10.50
CA ARG A 261 1.37 22.99 -10.49
C ARG A 261 2.26 23.48 -9.35
N ASP A 262 2.54 22.64 -8.36
CA ASP A 262 3.50 22.93 -7.28
C ASP A 262 4.97 22.70 -7.73
N LEU A 263 5.19 22.13 -8.93
CA LEU A 263 6.52 21.71 -9.40
C LEU A 263 6.85 22.14 -10.85
N TRP A 264 5.86 22.24 -11.74
CA TRP A 264 6.00 22.86 -13.06
C TRP A 264 5.31 24.23 -13.08
N GLY A 265 5.93 25.20 -13.73
CA GLY A 265 5.49 26.59 -13.78
C GLY A 265 4.79 27.00 -15.10
N PRO A 266 4.49 28.30 -15.28
CA PRO A 266 3.94 28.83 -16.53
C PRO A 266 4.89 28.68 -17.72
N GLU A 267 6.20 28.74 -17.49
CA GLU A 267 7.24 28.67 -18.53
C GLU A 267 7.60 27.23 -18.95
N ASP A 268 7.18 26.23 -18.17
CA ASP A 268 7.35 24.81 -18.50
C ASP A 268 6.36 24.41 -19.62
N VAL A 269 6.77 24.62 -20.87
CA VAL A 269 5.99 24.19 -22.05
C VAL A 269 6.03 22.67 -22.20
N LEU A 270 4.93 22.01 -21.85
CA LEU A 270 4.79 20.55 -21.88
C LEU A 270 4.50 20.03 -23.30
N ILE A 271 3.67 20.76 -24.04
CA ILE A 271 3.39 20.51 -25.46
C ILE A 271 3.55 21.82 -26.24
N GLN A 272 4.30 21.78 -27.34
CA GLN A 272 4.42 22.86 -28.31
C GLN A 272 3.87 22.43 -29.66
N THR A 273 2.91 23.19 -30.18
CA THR A 273 2.37 23.08 -31.55
C THR A 273 2.71 24.35 -32.33
N PRO A 274 2.53 24.39 -33.67
CA PRO A 274 2.84 25.60 -34.46
C PRO A 274 1.99 26.82 -34.11
N THR A 275 0.83 26.62 -33.45
CA THR A 275 -0.14 27.67 -33.12
C THR A 275 -0.33 27.89 -31.62
N LYS A 276 0.11 26.95 -30.76
CA LYS A 276 -0.17 27.01 -29.31
C LYS A 276 0.83 26.21 -28.47
N ASN A 277 1.19 26.78 -27.33
CA ASN A 277 1.91 26.09 -26.25
C ASN A 277 0.94 25.69 -25.14
N TYR A 278 1.12 24.50 -24.58
CA TYR A 278 0.38 24.01 -23.43
C TYR A 278 1.31 23.79 -22.24
N THR A 279 0.94 24.33 -21.09
CA THR A 279 1.64 24.25 -19.81
C THR A 279 0.66 23.80 -18.72
N VAL A 280 1.11 23.60 -17.48
CA VAL A 280 0.21 23.19 -16.38
C VAL A 280 -0.91 24.20 -16.06
N ASN A 281 -0.82 25.43 -16.58
CA ASN A 281 -1.80 26.49 -16.35
C ASN A 281 -2.95 26.52 -17.37
N ASN A 282 -2.81 25.88 -18.54
CA ASN A 282 -3.84 25.85 -19.58
C ASN A 282 -4.24 24.43 -20.02
N PHE A 283 -4.21 23.46 -19.08
CA PHE A 283 -4.71 22.11 -19.35
C PHE A 283 -6.16 22.05 -19.85
N LYS A 284 -7.01 23.04 -19.51
CA LYS A 284 -8.37 23.16 -20.06
C LYS A 284 -8.32 23.16 -21.59
N ASP A 285 -7.56 24.10 -22.16
CA ASP A 285 -7.34 24.27 -23.59
C ASP A 285 -6.72 23.02 -24.23
N LEU A 286 -5.84 22.31 -23.52
CA LEU A 286 -5.27 21.05 -24.01
C LEU A 286 -6.36 20.00 -24.18
N PHE A 287 -7.19 19.78 -23.15
CA PHE A 287 -8.23 18.77 -23.18
C PHE A 287 -9.37 19.13 -24.14
N GLU A 288 -9.69 20.42 -24.31
CA GLU A 288 -10.59 20.89 -25.37
C GLU A 288 -10.03 20.55 -26.76
N SER A 289 -8.76 20.88 -27.04
CA SER A 289 -8.07 20.52 -28.30
C SER A 289 -7.98 19.01 -28.54
N LEU A 290 -7.87 18.20 -27.48
CA LEU A 290 -7.88 16.73 -27.56
C LEU A 290 -9.30 16.13 -27.63
N LYS A 291 -10.36 16.94 -27.44
CA LYS A 291 -11.77 16.53 -27.32
C LYS A 291 -12.04 15.56 -26.15
N LEU A 292 -11.45 15.84 -24.98
CA LEU A 292 -11.51 15.01 -23.77
C LEU A 292 -12.06 15.78 -22.54
N PRO A 293 -13.33 16.23 -22.55
CA PRO A 293 -13.90 16.98 -21.43
C PRO A 293 -13.87 16.20 -20.11
N ASP A 294 -14.10 14.89 -20.15
CA ASP A 294 -14.06 14.03 -18.96
C ASP A 294 -12.65 13.92 -18.36
N ALA A 295 -11.60 13.92 -19.18
CA ALA A 295 -10.23 13.92 -18.69
C ALA A 295 -9.86 15.24 -18.00
N TYR A 296 -10.37 16.37 -18.50
CA TYR A 296 -10.24 17.65 -17.78
C TYR A 296 -10.98 17.64 -16.45
N ASN A 297 -12.18 17.04 -16.42
CA ASN A 297 -12.96 16.91 -15.19
C ASN A 297 -12.23 16.02 -14.15
N MET A 298 -11.70 14.86 -14.56
CA MET A 298 -10.86 14.00 -13.72
C MET A 298 -9.60 14.72 -13.24
N TYR A 299 -8.97 15.56 -14.06
CA TYR A 299 -7.87 16.43 -13.63
C TYR A 299 -8.31 17.44 -12.55
N LEU A 300 -9.47 18.10 -12.71
CA LEU A 300 -10.00 19.01 -11.70
C LEU A 300 -10.27 18.30 -10.36
N ASP A 301 -10.76 17.06 -10.39
CA ASP A 301 -11.06 16.28 -9.19
C ASP A 301 -9.78 15.78 -8.46
N THR A 302 -8.65 15.69 -9.16
CA THR A 302 -7.42 15.03 -8.66
C THR A 302 -6.24 15.97 -8.40
N ARG A 303 -6.11 17.08 -9.14
CA ARG A 303 -4.92 17.96 -9.12
C ARG A 303 -4.57 18.54 -7.75
N ASP A 304 -5.56 18.76 -6.88
CA ASP A 304 -5.38 19.43 -5.58
C ASP A 304 -5.26 18.42 -4.41
N LEU A 305 -5.36 17.10 -4.65
CA LEU A 305 -5.35 16.07 -3.58
C LEU A 305 -4.05 16.07 -2.74
N LEU A 306 -2.91 16.37 -3.38
CA LEU A 306 -1.58 16.45 -2.77
C LEU A 306 -1.04 17.89 -2.68
N LYS A 307 -1.86 18.90 -2.99
CA LYS A 307 -1.49 20.32 -3.01
C LYS A 307 -0.74 20.76 -1.74
N GLY A 308 0.27 21.60 -1.93
CA GLY A 308 1.10 22.16 -0.87
C GLY A 308 2.10 21.17 -0.29
N ALA A 309 2.17 19.96 -0.86
CA ALA A 309 3.17 18.94 -0.62
C ALA A 309 3.57 18.72 0.87
N PRO A 310 2.61 18.48 1.80
CA PRO A 310 2.91 18.34 3.21
C PRO A 310 3.82 17.13 3.48
N PRO A 311 4.89 17.25 4.28
CA PRO A 311 5.75 16.13 4.64
C PRO A 311 4.95 14.96 5.26
N PRO A 312 5.29 13.69 4.94
CA PRO A 312 4.52 12.54 5.39
C PRO A 312 4.62 12.31 6.92
N GLY A 313 5.60 12.89 7.61
CA GLY A 313 5.76 12.80 9.06
C GLY A 313 6.19 11.41 9.53
N VAL A 314 6.97 10.70 8.71
CA VAL A 314 7.56 9.38 9.00
C VAL A 314 8.98 9.33 8.41
N PRO A 315 9.88 8.46 8.92
CA PRO A 315 11.17 8.27 8.29
C PRO A 315 10.99 7.81 6.84
N ILE A 316 11.78 8.37 5.91
CA ILE A 316 11.61 8.06 4.49
C ILE A 316 12.95 7.87 3.77
N TYR A 317 12.97 6.89 2.87
CA TYR A 317 14.08 6.58 1.98
C TYR A 317 13.64 6.85 0.53
N CYS A 318 14.15 7.92 -0.06
CA CYS A 318 14.00 8.34 -1.45
C CYS A 318 14.99 7.59 -2.34
N LEU A 319 14.51 6.60 -3.09
CA LEU A 319 15.31 5.75 -3.98
C LEU A 319 14.88 5.98 -5.42
N TYR A 320 15.72 6.58 -6.27
CA TYR A 320 15.33 6.89 -7.65
C TYR A 320 16.51 6.83 -8.64
N GLY A 321 16.16 6.64 -9.92
CA GLY A 321 17.10 6.57 -11.02
C GLY A 321 17.38 7.92 -11.69
N VAL A 322 18.56 8.05 -12.30
CA VAL A 322 19.00 9.23 -13.08
C VAL A 322 19.78 8.82 -14.32
N GLY A 323 19.95 9.74 -15.29
CA GLY A 323 20.73 9.49 -16.50
C GLY A 323 20.06 8.55 -17.50
N ILE A 324 18.72 8.36 -17.41
CA ILE A 324 17.91 7.73 -18.45
C ILE A 324 17.08 8.82 -19.15
N PRO A 325 17.18 8.97 -20.49
CA PRO A 325 16.42 9.97 -21.24
C PRO A 325 14.92 9.86 -20.97
N THR A 326 14.36 10.88 -20.33
CA THR A 326 12.97 10.91 -19.88
C THR A 326 12.21 12.00 -20.61
N VAL A 327 11.04 11.70 -21.18
CA VAL A 327 10.26 12.69 -21.95
C VAL A 327 10.01 13.93 -21.08
N GLU A 328 10.39 15.10 -21.59
CA GLU A 328 10.23 16.39 -20.91
C GLU A 328 9.29 17.33 -21.66
N LYS A 329 9.25 17.23 -23.00
CA LYS A 329 8.39 18.07 -23.83
C LYS A 329 8.02 17.37 -25.13
N LEU A 330 6.78 17.56 -25.57
CA LEU A 330 6.29 17.12 -26.87
C LEU A 330 6.28 18.30 -27.84
N THR A 331 6.83 18.12 -29.04
CA THR A 331 6.82 19.16 -30.09
C THR A 331 6.16 18.61 -31.36
N TYR A 332 5.36 19.44 -32.03
CA TYR A 332 4.55 19.02 -33.18
C TYR A 332 4.80 19.91 -34.41
N ALA A 333 4.98 19.26 -35.56
CA ALA A 333 4.88 19.91 -36.86
C ALA A 333 3.41 20.17 -37.24
N ALA A 334 3.18 20.99 -38.26
CA ALA A 334 1.85 21.27 -38.79
C ALA A 334 1.13 19.97 -39.20
N GLY A 335 -0.14 19.84 -38.80
CA GLY A 335 -0.97 18.66 -39.10
C GLY A 335 -0.58 17.36 -38.37
N LYS A 336 0.34 17.39 -37.39
CA LYS A 336 0.78 16.19 -36.64
C LYS A 336 0.21 16.08 -35.22
N PHE A 337 -0.40 17.14 -34.70
CA PHE A 337 -1.06 17.12 -33.38
C PHE A 337 -2.42 16.41 -33.47
N PRO A 338 -2.77 15.51 -32.54
CA PRO A 338 -2.01 15.11 -31.34
C PRO A 338 -1.20 13.81 -31.49
N ASP A 339 -1.36 13.07 -32.60
CA ASP A 339 -0.94 11.66 -32.67
C ASP A 339 0.56 11.43 -32.92
N SER A 340 1.30 12.42 -33.45
CA SER A 340 2.71 12.24 -33.86
C SER A 340 3.65 13.34 -33.34
N PRO A 341 3.99 13.34 -32.03
CA PRO A 341 4.98 14.25 -31.45
C PRO A 341 6.41 13.84 -31.78
N ASN A 342 7.29 14.83 -31.96
CA ASN A 342 8.71 14.69 -31.69
C ASN A 342 8.93 14.85 -30.17
N LEU A 343 9.53 13.85 -29.53
CA LEU A 343 9.80 13.85 -28.10
C LEU A 343 11.16 14.50 -27.81
N LEU A 344 11.16 15.49 -26.92
CA LEU A 344 12.36 16.02 -26.28
C LEU A 344 12.52 15.36 -24.92
N TYR A 345 13.77 15.03 -24.57
CA TYR A 345 14.13 14.28 -23.38
C TYR A 345 15.01 15.11 -22.45
N GLY A 346 14.75 15.01 -21.16
CA GLY A 346 15.58 15.52 -20.07
C GLY A 346 15.92 14.41 -19.07
N GLU A 347 16.32 14.79 -17.87
CA GLU A 347 16.76 13.86 -16.81
C GLU A 347 15.61 13.12 -16.12
N GLY A 348 15.89 11.86 -15.74
CA GLY A 348 14.99 10.99 -14.98
C GLY A 348 15.37 9.51 -15.11
N ASP A 349 14.37 8.64 -14.92
CA ASP A 349 14.48 7.17 -14.98
C ASP A 349 13.85 6.53 -16.25
N GLY A 350 13.48 7.35 -17.23
CA GLY A 350 12.78 6.95 -18.45
C GLY A 350 11.25 7.09 -18.37
N THR A 351 10.67 7.21 -17.17
CA THR A 351 9.23 7.41 -16.94
C THR A 351 8.92 8.60 -16.04
N VAL A 352 9.64 8.78 -14.93
CA VAL A 352 9.47 9.89 -13.98
C VAL A 352 10.60 10.89 -14.18
N ASN A 353 10.25 12.15 -14.46
CA ASN A 353 11.21 13.24 -14.58
C ASN A 353 11.93 13.47 -13.24
N LEU A 354 13.23 13.75 -13.28
CA LEU A 354 14.07 13.93 -12.09
C LEU A 354 13.42 14.85 -11.05
N LYS A 355 12.96 16.04 -11.46
CA LYS A 355 12.29 17.01 -10.58
C LYS A 355 11.09 16.45 -9.81
N SER A 356 10.40 15.44 -10.34
CA SER A 356 9.29 14.74 -9.66
C SER A 356 9.80 13.69 -8.66
N ALA A 357 10.82 12.91 -9.01
CA ALA A 357 11.43 11.94 -8.13
C ALA A 357 12.05 12.59 -6.87
N GLN A 358 12.60 13.80 -7.01
CA GLN A 358 13.25 14.54 -5.92
C GLN A 358 12.30 15.23 -4.92
N VAL A 359 10.99 15.27 -5.16
CA VAL A 359 10.02 15.96 -4.26
C VAL A 359 10.16 15.48 -2.81
N CYS A 360 10.41 14.19 -2.61
CA CYS A 360 10.54 13.62 -1.27
C CYS A 360 11.81 14.05 -0.51
N GLU A 361 12.87 14.45 -1.22
CA GLU A 361 14.06 15.07 -0.62
C GLU A 361 13.70 16.42 0.01
N GLY A 362 12.80 17.15 -0.65
CA GLY A 362 12.29 18.45 -0.23
C GLY A 362 11.50 18.42 1.08
N TRP A 363 11.28 17.25 1.70
CA TRP A 363 10.75 17.12 3.06
C TRP A 363 11.83 17.18 4.15
N SER A 364 13.12 17.11 3.78
CA SER A 364 14.23 17.27 4.72
C SER A 364 14.15 18.63 5.43
N GLY A 365 14.31 18.64 6.75
CA GLY A 365 14.13 19.83 7.59
C GLY A 365 12.68 20.31 7.77
N LYS A 366 11.70 19.80 7.01
CA LYS A 366 10.27 20.15 7.13
C LYS A 366 9.47 19.18 8.01
N GLN A 367 10.07 18.08 8.43
CA GLN A 367 9.52 17.12 9.40
C GLN A 367 10.58 16.72 10.44
N LYS A 368 10.14 16.19 11.59
CA LYS A 368 11.04 15.72 12.67
C LYS A 368 11.76 14.43 12.31
N GLN A 369 11.12 13.59 11.50
CA GLN A 369 11.61 12.28 11.09
C GLN A 369 12.60 12.41 9.91
N PRO A 370 13.66 11.59 9.85
CA PRO A 370 14.72 11.76 8.86
C PRO A 370 14.25 11.47 7.43
N VAL A 371 14.87 12.17 6.48
CA VAL A 371 14.79 11.92 5.04
C VAL A 371 16.15 11.41 4.60
N HIS A 372 16.17 10.27 3.93
CA HIS A 372 17.37 9.64 3.37
C HIS A 372 17.22 9.57 1.85
N THR A 373 18.27 9.92 1.10
CA THR A 373 18.27 9.82 -0.37
C THR A 373 19.36 8.85 -0.83
N LYS A 374 19.04 8.01 -1.81
CA LYS A 374 20.02 7.23 -2.56
C LYS A 374 19.65 7.26 -4.04
N VAL A 375 20.55 7.85 -4.82
CA VAL A 375 20.45 7.99 -6.27
C VAL A 375 21.14 6.80 -6.95
N PHE A 376 20.54 6.28 -8.01
CA PHE A 376 21.09 5.20 -8.82
C PHE A 376 21.35 5.68 -10.26
N ASN A 377 22.62 5.67 -10.66
CA ASN A 377 23.02 6.13 -12.00
C ASN A 377 22.65 5.10 -13.07
N LYS A 378 22.06 5.55 -14.18
CA LYS A 378 21.58 4.72 -15.30
C LYS A 378 20.57 3.64 -14.87
N MET A 379 19.76 3.95 -13.87
CA MET A 379 18.68 3.08 -13.40
C MET A 379 17.37 3.46 -14.08
N GLU A 380 16.79 2.51 -14.82
CA GLU A 380 15.49 2.67 -15.45
C GLU A 380 14.35 2.41 -14.45
N HIS A 381 13.19 3.02 -14.70
CA HIS A 381 12.02 3.03 -13.84
C HIS A 381 11.61 1.67 -13.30
N MET A 382 11.58 0.63 -14.14
CA MET A 382 11.21 -0.74 -13.75
C MET A 382 12.43 -1.56 -13.28
N GLU A 383 13.62 -1.28 -13.83
CA GLU A 383 14.88 -1.94 -13.42
C GLU A 383 15.19 -1.76 -11.92
N ILE A 384 14.73 -0.64 -11.32
CA ILE A 384 14.92 -0.35 -9.90
C ILE A 384 14.39 -1.45 -8.96
N LEU A 385 13.38 -2.22 -9.39
CA LEU A 385 12.79 -3.30 -8.59
C LEU A 385 13.53 -4.64 -8.70
N ARG A 386 14.36 -4.83 -9.73
CA ARG A 386 15.06 -6.09 -10.02
C ARG A 386 16.59 -6.01 -9.97
N THR A 387 17.16 -4.80 -9.98
CA THR A 387 18.61 -4.61 -9.97
C THR A 387 19.22 -4.99 -8.61
N PRO A 388 20.25 -5.86 -8.56
CA PRO A 388 20.85 -6.31 -7.30
C PRO A 388 21.36 -5.21 -6.38
N GLU A 389 21.91 -4.10 -6.91
CA GLU A 389 22.35 -2.96 -6.09
C GLU A 389 21.19 -2.37 -5.27
N THR A 390 20.04 -2.16 -5.91
CA THR A 390 18.87 -1.58 -5.27
C THR A 390 18.24 -2.52 -4.24
N ILE A 391 18.14 -3.81 -4.58
CA ILE A 391 17.62 -4.83 -3.66
C ILE A 391 18.55 -4.96 -2.44
N GLN A 392 19.87 -4.97 -2.65
CA GLN A 392 20.84 -5.04 -1.57
C GLN A 392 20.77 -3.79 -0.67
N TYR A 393 20.64 -2.59 -1.25
CA TYR A 393 20.44 -1.36 -0.49
C TYR A 393 19.18 -1.41 0.39
N PHE A 394 18.07 -1.98 -0.12
CA PHE A 394 16.85 -2.17 0.67
C PHE A 394 17.03 -3.19 1.80
N VAL A 395 17.68 -4.33 1.52
CA VAL A 395 18.06 -5.32 2.54
C VAL A 395 18.92 -4.68 3.63
N ASP A 396 19.82 -3.77 3.28
CA ASP A 396 20.69 -3.09 4.25
C ASP A 396 19.95 -2.00 5.05
N ILE A 397 18.93 -1.33 4.49
CA ILE A 397 17.99 -0.51 5.28
C ILE A 397 17.33 -1.36 6.38
N LEU A 398 16.76 -2.52 6.00
CA LEU A 398 16.04 -3.42 6.90
C LEU A 398 16.97 -3.98 8.01
N LYS A 399 18.19 -4.39 7.66
CA LYS A 399 19.22 -4.79 8.62
C LYS A 399 19.60 -3.64 9.56
N ASN A 400 19.83 -2.43 9.04
CA ASN A 400 20.20 -1.28 9.85
C ASN A 400 19.10 -0.87 10.85
N ILE A 401 17.82 -1.00 10.48
CA ILE A 401 16.70 -0.83 11.41
C ILE A 401 16.74 -1.92 12.49
N THR A 402 16.93 -3.18 12.10
CA THR A 402 17.03 -4.34 13.00
C THR A 402 18.15 -4.18 14.04
N GLU A 403 19.35 -3.77 13.62
CA GLU A 403 20.50 -3.57 14.52
C GLU A 403 20.32 -2.37 15.46
N LYS A 404 19.64 -1.30 15.01
CA LYS A 404 19.24 -0.19 15.89
C LYS A 404 18.25 -0.65 16.97
N ARG A 405 17.28 -1.50 16.61
CA ARG A 405 16.30 -2.08 17.55
C ARG A 405 16.97 -2.98 18.59
N LYS A 406 17.91 -3.87 18.19
CA LYS A 406 18.71 -4.70 19.11
C LYS A 406 19.42 -3.86 20.17
N LYS A 407 20.23 -2.88 19.74
CA LYS A 407 20.98 -1.98 20.63
C LYS A 407 20.07 -1.20 21.60
N LEU A 408 18.84 -0.87 21.18
CA LEU A 408 17.87 -0.23 22.07
C LEU A 408 17.28 -1.20 23.09
N LEU A 409 17.02 -2.45 22.70
CA LEU A 409 16.52 -3.50 23.61
C LEU A 409 17.58 -3.91 24.64
N GLU A 410 18.83 -4.11 24.21
CA GLU A 410 19.99 -4.38 25.07
C GLU A 410 20.14 -3.30 26.14
N LYS A 411 20.15 -2.02 25.75
CA LYS A 411 20.19 -0.88 26.69
C LYS A 411 18.99 -0.85 27.64
N ARG A 412 17.79 -1.22 27.18
CA ARG A 412 16.58 -1.33 28.03
C ARG A 412 16.61 -2.56 28.95
N MET A 413 17.37 -3.59 28.64
CA MET A 413 17.60 -4.72 29.54
C MET A 413 18.61 -4.35 30.61
N GLN A 414 19.78 -3.83 30.20
CA GLN A 414 20.82 -3.31 31.11
C GLN A 414 20.26 -2.32 32.14
N LYS A 415 19.52 -1.29 31.70
CA LYS A 415 18.90 -0.33 32.62
C LYS A 415 17.92 -0.96 33.61
N ARG A 416 17.18 -2.00 33.21
CA ARG A 416 16.26 -2.73 34.10
C ARG A 416 16.97 -3.66 35.08
N GLU A 417 18.16 -4.14 34.72
CA GLU A 417 19.04 -4.91 35.60
C GLU A 417 19.70 -3.97 36.63
N GLU A 418 20.18 -2.79 36.21
CA GLU A 418 20.66 -1.71 37.09
C GLU A 418 19.58 -1.28 38.08
N GLU A 419 18.37 -0.90 37.61
CA GLU A 419 17.21 -0.52 38.44
C GLU A 419 16.68 -1.64 39.35
N ARG A 420 17.12 -2.89 39.15
CA ARG A 420 16.79 -4.05 39.99
C ARG A 420 17.91 -4.36 40.98
N GLY A 421 19.16 -4.20 40.58
CA GLY A 421 20.33 -4.29 41.48
C GLY A 421 20.29 -3.22 42.55
N ASP A 422 19.96 -1.98 42.17
CA ASP A 422 19.86 -0.84 43.08
C ASP A 422 18.72 -1.04 44.11
N ARG A 423 17.58 -1.61 43.69
CA ARG A 423 16.49 -2.06 44.59
C ARG A 423 16.83 -3.29 45.44
N GLY A 424 17.82 -4.08 45.05
CA GLY A 424 18.39 -5.14 45.89
C GLY A 424 19.37 -4.62 46.95
N ASN A 425 19.78 -3.35 46.85
CA ASN A 425 20.76 -2.70 47.71
C ASN A 425 20.15 -1.63 48.63
N VAL A 426 18.83 -1.39 48.54
CA VAL A 426 18.07 -0.71 49.60
C VAL A 426 18.06 -1.65 50.81
N GLY A 427 18.90 -1.33 51.79
CA GLY A 427 19.18 -2.21 52.92
C GLY A 427 17.92 -2.57 53.71
N ILE A 428 17.93 -3.78 54.27
CA ILE A 428 17.08 -4.13 55.40
C ILE A 428 17.64 -3.37 56.61
N GLU A 429 17.26 -2.10 56.76
CA GLU A 429 17.49 -1.36 58.00
C GLU A 429 16.63 -1.99 59.11
N ASN A 430 17.31 -2.65 60.03
CA ASN A 430 16.90 -3.06 61.38
C ASN A 430 15.40 -2.94 61.71
N ILE A 431 14.66 -4.04 61.55
CA ILE A 431 13.40 -4.22 62.28
C ILE A 431 13.74 -4.68 63.71
N ASP A 432 13.37 -3.84 64.67
CA ASP A 432 13.62 -3.96 66.10
C ASP A 432 12.98 -5.23 66.72
N PRO A 433 13.72 -6.08 67.46
CA PRO A 433 13.18 -7.31 68.04
C PRO A 433 12.42 -7.05 69.35
N GLY A 434 11.25 -6.40 69.24
CA GLY A 434 10.66 -5.67 70.38
C GLY A 434 9.15 -5.78 70.68
N CYS A 435 8.40 -6.81 70.24
CA CYS A 435 7.12 -7.16 70.89
C CYS A 435 6.59 -8.57 70.56
N GLY A 436 5.94 -9.21 71.53
CA GLY A 436 5.43 -10.58 71.39
C GLY A 436 3.90 -10.69 71.43
N ARG A 437 3.42 -11.84 70.89
CA ARG A 437 2.05 -12.40 71.00
C ARG A 437 0.92 -11.62 70.30
N LEU A 438 0.31 -12.21 69.26
CA LEU A 438 -0.90 -13.03 69.43
C LEU A 438 -1.37 -13.75 68.15
N ALA A 439 -1.82 -15.00 68.35
CA ALA A 439 -2.74 -15.86 67.58
C ALA A 439 -3.04 -15.64 66.07
N ALA A 440 -2.63 -16.64 65.27
CA ALA A 440 -3.45 -17.48 64.38
C ALA A 440 -4.49 -16.88 63.38
N SER A 441 -4.29 -17.17 62.09
CA SER A 441 -5.25 -17.78 61.12
C SER A 441 -5.12 -17.23 59.68
N VAL A 442 -5.30 -18.12 58.71
CA VAL A 442 -5.07 -17.98 57.25
C VAL A 442 -6.00 -19.04 56.58
N PRO A 443 -6.56 -18.91 55.35
CA PRO A 443 -6.42 -17.85 54.32
C PRO A 443 -7.73 -17.32 53.66
N ARG A 444 -7.52 -16.34 52.75
CA ARG A 444 -8.02 -16.23 51.34
C ARG A 444 -9.25 -15.35 50.97
N CYS A 445 -9.08 -14.79 49.77
CA CYS A 445 -10.05 -14.21 48.82
C CYS A 445 -10.46 -12.72 48.96
N LEU A 446 -9.92 -11.92 48.03
CA LEU A 446 -10.56 -10.72 47.45
C LEU A 446 -11.79 -11.16 46.60
N PRO A 447 -12.79 -10.29 46.31
CA PRO A 447 -12.58 -9.25 45.29
C PRO A 447 -13.43 -7.95 45.40
N CYS A 448 -13.13 -7.02 44.48
CA CYS A 448 -13.99 -5.93 43.98
C CYS A 448 -14.43 -4.81 44.93
N LEU A 449 -14.10 -3.56 44.57
CA LEU A 449 -15.08 -2.46 44.48
C LEU A 449 -14.55 -1.32 43.60
N VAL A 450 -15.29 -0.99 42.54
CA VAL A 450 -15.05 0.18 41.69
C VAL A 450 -15.75 1.38 42.32
N HIS A 451 -15.05 2.49 42.51
CA HIS A 451 -15.68 3.76 42.88
C HIS A 451 -16.42 4.38 41.70
N SER A 452 -17.67 4.76 41.93
CA SER A 452 -18.40 5.74 41.11
C SER A 452 -18.66 6.98 41.97
N SER A 453 -18.48 8.17 41.38
CA SER A 453 -18.80 9.45 42.01
C SER A 453 -20.14 9.99 41.43
N PRO A 454 -20.96 10.73 42.21
CA PRO A 454 -22.36 10.99 41.84
C PRO A 454 -22.70 12.45 41.48
N LEU A 455 -23.99 12.67 41.19
CA LEU A 455 -24.74 13.95 41.05
C LEU A 455 -24.63 14.64 39.67
N SER A 456 -25.68 15.26 39.10
CA SER A 456 -26.96 15.70 39.69
C SER A 456 -28.14 15.77 38.68
N ALA A 457 -29.38 15.61 39.19
CA ALA A 457 -30.68 16.17 38.74
C ALA A 457 -31.06 16.17 37.23
N SER A 458 -32.06 15.41 36.75
CA SER A 458 -33.53 15.62 36.84
C SER A 458 -34.13 15.94 35.42
N LEU A 459 -35.42 15.83 35.07
CA LEU A 459 -36.69 15.48 35.75
C LEU A 459 -37.72 14.90 34.73
N HIS A 460 -38.65 14.03 35.16
CA HIS A 460 -40.00 13.77 34.53
C HIS A 460 -40.07 13.15 33.09
N VAL A 461 -41.06 12.34 32.67
CA VAL A 461 -42.13 11.57 33.36
C VAL A 461 -42.76 10.50 32.40
N LEU A 462 -43.36 9.44 32.96
CA LEU A 462 -44.39 8.52 32.42
C LEU A 462 -44.11 7.37 31.40
N LEU A 463 -44.85 6.26 31.64
CA LEU A 463 -45.13 5.04 30.82
C LEU A 463 -43.95 4.07 30.55
N GLY A 464 -44.04 2.75 30.79
CA GLY A 464 -45.10 1.94 31.41
C GLY A 464 -45.00 0.44 31.02
N GLY A 465 -45.08 -0.49 31.98
CA GLY A 465 -44.99 -1.96 31.78
C GLY A 465 -43.54 -2.48 31.73
N SER A 466 -43.04 -3.34 32.63
CA SER A 466 -43.51 -4.67 33.12
C SER A 466 -43.39 -5.78 32.06
N PHE A 467 -42.79 -6.95 32.31
CA PHE A 467 -42.19 -7.53 33.53
C PHE A 467 -41.19 -8.68 33.15
N LEU A 468 -40.49 -9.22 34.17
CA LEU A 468 -39.76 -10.52 34.31
C LEU A 468 -40.08 -11.64 33.28
N HIS A 469 -39.26 -12.66 32.95
CA HIS A 469 -38.11 -13.39 33.55
C HIS A 469 -37.36 -14.07 32.37
N CYS A 470 -36.05 -14.38 32.28
CA CYS A 470 -35.00 -14.85 33.19
C CYS A 470 -35.08 -16.33 33.65
N VAL A 471 -33.98 -17.08 33.37
CA VAL A 471 -33.38 -18.22 34.13
C VAL A 471 -33.42 -19.66 33.52
N LYS A 472 -32.20 -20.16 33.19
CA LYS A 472 -31.65 -21.55 33.08
C LYS A 472 -32.31 -22.55 32.08
N SER A 473 -31.60 -23.33 31.25
CA SER A 473 -30.28 -24.03 31.27
C SER A 473 -30.27 -25.39 31.98
N LEU A 474 -30.15 -26.49 31.20
CA LEU A 474 -29.05 -27.50 31.29
C LEU A 474 -29.26 -28.75 30.38
N LYS A 475 -28.25 -29.01 29.51
CA LYS A 475 -27.56 -30.30 29.24
C LYS A 475 -28.30 -31.67 29.41
N ASN A 476 -28.35 -32.49 28.35
CA ASN A 476 -27.41 -33.62 28.07
C ASN A 476 -27.94 -34.68 27.04
N TYR A 477 -27.02 -35.54 26.58
CA TYR A 477 -27.16 -36.88 25.93
C TYR A 477 -27.45 -37.03 24.42
N LEU A 478 -26.39 -37.48 23.70
CA LEU A 478 -26.36 -38.44 22.58
C LEU A 478 -26.18 -39.89 23.16
N PRO A 479 -26.14 -41.04 22.41
CA PRO A 479 -25.99 -41.26 20.95
C PRO A 479 -26.85 -42.41 20.32
N PHE A 480 -26.50 -42.82 19.07
CA PHE A 480 -26.98 -43.97 18.24
C PHE A 480 -28.37 -43.85 17.57
N GLY A 481 -28.63 -44.35 16.35
CA GLY A 481 -27.78 -44.96 15.30
C GLY A 481 -28.60 -45.76 14.25
N LEU A 482 -28.03 -46.04 13.05
CA LEU A 482 -28.53 -46.90 11.93
C LEU A 482 -29.71 -46.31 11.09
N THR A 483 -29.71 -46.03 9.77
CA THR A 483 -29.19 -46.58 8.47
C THR A 483 -30.28 -47.27 7.61
N ALA A 484 -30.49 -46.85 6.35
CA ALA A 484 -30.44 -47.68 5.11
C ALA A 484 -30.91 -46.95 3.82
N THR A 485 -30.14 -47.11 2.70
CA THR A 485 -30.49 -47.21 1.24
C THR A 485 -31.67 -46.41 0.64
N GLY A 486 -31.64 -45.71 -0.53
CA GLY A 486 -30.85 -45.82 -1.80
C GLY A 486 -31.72 -46.39 -2.96
N PRO A 487 -31.43 -46.26 -4.29
CA PRO A 487 -30.53 -45.35 -5.04
C PRO A 487 -31.07 -44.79 -6.41
N MET A 488 -30.25 -43.93 -7.07
CA MET A 488 -30.03 -43.68 -8.53
C MET A 488 -31.13 -43.72 -9.62
N ALA A 489 -31.12 -42.71 -10.52
CA ALA A 489 -30.93 -42.87 -11.98
C ALA A 489 -30.53 -41.54 -12.68
N VAL A 490 -29.79 -41.65 -13.80
CA VAL A 490 -29.34 -40.57 -14.73
C VAL A 490 -29.67 -41.05 -16.16
N PRO A 491 -29.99 -40.15 -17.10
CA PRO A 491 -29.02 -39.83 -18.18
C PRO A 491 -28.70 -38.33 -18.29
#